data_AF-A0A7V8X316-F1
#
_entry.id   AF-A0A7V8X316-F1
#
_cell.length_a   1.000
_cell.length_b   1.000
_cell.length_c   1.000
_cell.angle_alpha   90.00
_cell.angle_beta   90.00
_cell.angle_gamma   90.00
#
_symmetry.space_group_name_H-M   'P 1'
#
loop_
_entity.id
_entity.type
_entity.pdbx_description
1 polymer ?
#
loop_
_entity_poly.entity_id
_entity_poly.type
_entity_poly.pdbx_seq_one_letter_code
_entity_poly.pdbx_strand_id
1 'polypeptide(L)'
;MIAAYHREELRSLLEHVRDGFEQLDKGEIDEFELDDLVHRYKRAAGDLWRFCGSSGGQWQQAANALAYRRERGHAPDWWAQSEGRHDR
;
A
#
# COMPACT_ATOMS: atom_id res chain seq x y z
N MET A 1 -6.39 -14.25 -8.15
CA MET A 1 -4.94 -14.49 -8.34
C MET A 1 -4.16 -13.37 -7.69
N ILE A 2 -2.95 -13.63 -7.20
CA ILE A 2 -2.12 -12.63 -6.52
C ILE A 2 -1.76 -11.42 -7.42
N ALA A 3 -1.74 -11.59 -8.76
CA ALA A 3 -1.58 -10.49 -9.73
C ALA A 3 -2.71 -9.46 -9.68
N ALA A 4 -3.95 -9.95 -9.65
CA ALA A 4 -5.14 -9.11 -9.60
C ALA A 4 -5.18 -8.36 -8.26
N TYR A 5 -4.91 -9.08 -7.17
CA TYR A 5 -4.77 -8.50 -5.84
C TYR A 5 -3.69 -7.40 -5.80
N HIS A 6 -2.49 -7.68 -6.30
CA HIS A 6 -1.40 -6.68 -6.34
C HIS A 6 -1.82 -5.41 -7.08
N ARG A 7 -2.51 -5.55 -8.22
CA ARG A 7 -3.01 -4.42 -9.00
C ARG A 7 -4.12 -3.64 -8.29
N GLU A 8 -5.05 -4.34 -7.63
CA GLU A 8 -6.13 -3.73 -6.86
C GLU A 8 -5.58 -2.91 -5.69
N GLU A 9 -4.71 -3.51 -4.87
CA GLU A 9 -4.08 -2.83 -3.74
C GLU A 9 -3.21 -1.64 -4.19
N LEU A 10 -2.47 -1.79 -5.30
CA LEU A 10 -1.70 -0.68 -5.86
C LEU A 10 -2.59 0.49 -6.30
N ARG A 11 -3.80 0.20 -6.82
CA ARG A 11 -4.76 1.25 -7.18
C ARG A 11 -5.24 1.99 -5.94
N SER A 12 -5.63 1.28 -4.88
CA SER A 12 -6.04 1.90 -3.61
C SER A 12 -4.93 2.78 -3.03
N LEU A 13 -3.67 2.34 -3.11
CA LEU A 13 -2.53 3.15 -2.68
C LEU A 13 -2.34 4.42 -3.51
N LEU A 14 -2.61 4.36 -4.82
CA LEU A 14 -2.54 5.53 -5.71
C LEU A 14 -3.70 6.50 -5.49
N GLU A 15 -4.86 6.02 -5.04
CA GLU A 15 -6.00 6.87 -4.69
C GLU A 15 -5.65 7.82 -3.55
N HIS A 16 -4.93 7.37 -2.51
CA HIS A 16 -4.42 8.27 -1.46
C HIS A 16 -3.53 9.40 -2.00
N VAL A 17 -2.67 9.10 -2.99
CA VAL A 17 -1.81 10.11 -3.62
C VAL A 17 -2.64 11.11 -4.42
N ARG A 18 -3.64 10.62 -5.16
CA ARG A 18 -4.58 11.47 -5.89
C ARG A 18 -5.33 12.41 -4.95
N ASP A 19 -5.87 11.88 -3.85
CA ASP A 19 -6.58 12.66 -2.84
C ASP A 19 -5.65 13.70 -2.19
N GLY A 20 -4.36 13.38 -2.03
CA GLY A 20 -3.34 14.33 -1.57
C GLY A 20 -3.15 15.51 -2.52
N PHE A 21 -3.04 15.25 -3.83
CA PHE A 21 -2.98 16.33 -4.82
C PHE A 21 -4.26 17.18 -4.82
N GLU A 22 -5.43 16.56 -4.71
CA GLU A 22 -6.71 17.29 -4.64
C GLU A 22 -6.81 18.17 -3.38
N GLN A 23 -6.18 17.79 -2.27
CA GLN A 23 -6.07 18.62 -1.05
C GLN A 23 -5.06 19.77 -1.22
N LEU A 24 -3.91 19.51 -1.85
CA LEU A 24 -2.93 20.55 -2.16
C LEU A 24 -3.53 21.63 -3.07
N ASP A 25 -4.26 21.24 -4.11
CA ASP A 25 -4.93 22.16 -5.03
C ASP A 25 -5.97 23.06 -4.33
N LYS A 26 -6.54 22.59 -3.22
CA LYS A 26 -7.46 23.35 -2.36
C LYS A 26 -6.74 24.20 -1.31
N GLY A 27 -5.43 24.02 -1.13
CA GLY A 27 -4.64 24.61 -0.05
C GLY A 27 -4.96 24.04 1.33
N GLU A 28 -5.51 22.81 1.40
CA GLU A 28 -5.82 22.11 2.65
C GLU A 28 -4.57 21.49 3.29
N ILE A 29 -3.58 21.15 2.46
CA ILE A 29 -2.25 20.70 2.86
C ILE A 29 -1.18 21.51 2.12
N ASP A 30 0.02 21.58 2.68
CA ASP A 30 1.19 22.18 2.03
C ASP A 30 2.03 21.17 1.22
N GLU A 31 3.08 21.67 0.56
CA GLU A 31 3.95 20.83 -0.27
C GLU A 31 4.77 19.81 0.54
N PHE A 32 5.04 20.08 1.83
CA PHE A 32 5.76 19.17 2.71
C PHE A 32 4.85 18.02 3.15
N GLU A 33 3.60 18.32 3.49
CA GLU A 33 2.59 17.32 3.81
C GLU A 33 2.30 16.39 2.62
N LEU A 34 2.28 16.93 1.39
CA LEU A 34 2.16 16.10 0.19
C LEU A 34 3.41 15.24 -0.04
N ASP A 35 4.61 15.77 0.16
CA ASP A 35 5.86 15.00 0.02
C ASP A 35 5.90 13.82 1.00
N ASP A 36 5.51 14.05 2.26
CA ASP A 36 5.39 13.02 3.30
C ASP A 36 4.35 11.95 2.93
N LEU A 37 3.22 12.36 2.35
CA LEU A 37 2.20 11.45 1.82
C LEU A 37 2.77 10.58 0.69
N VAL A 38 3.51 11.16 -0.25
CA VAL A 38 4.17 10.43 -1.35
C VAL A 38 5.24 9.46 -0.80
N HIS A 39 5.99 9.86 0.21
CA HIS A 39 6.97 9.00 0.89
C HIS A 39 6.28 7.81 1.56
N ARG A 40 5.14 8.04 2.22
CA ARG A 40 4.30 6.99 2.80
C ARG A 40 3.78 6.02 1.74
N TYR A 41 3.24 6.54 0.64
CA TYR A 41 2.82 5.75 -0.52
C TYR A 41 3.95 4.83 -1.01
N LYS A 42 5.17 5.37 -1.20
CA LYS A 42 6.32 4.60 -1.67
C LYS A 42 6.66 3.45 -0.71
N ARG A 43 6.60 3.67 0.60
CA ARG A 43 6.81 2.61 1.61
C ARG A 43 5.72 1.54 1.52
N ALA A 44 4.45 1.94 1.52
CA ALA A 44 3.31 1.02 1.43
C ALA A 44 3.37 0.16 0.15
N ALA A 45 3.66 0.77 -1.00
CA ALA A 45 3.85 0.04 -2.25
C ALA A 45 5.02 -0.94 -2.15
N GLY A 46 6.15 -0.54 -1.57
CA GLY A 46 7.29 -1.44 -1.33
C GLY A 46 6.93 -2.67 -0.49
N ASP A 47 6.11 -2.50 0.55
CA ASP A 47 5.63 -3.58 1.42
C ASP A 47 4.71 -4.54 0.64
N LEU A 48 3.78 -4.00 -0.16
CA LEU A 48 2.91 -4.76 -1.05
C LEU A 48 3.73 -5.58 -2.07
N TRP A 49 4.73 -4.96 -2.71
CA TRP A 49 5.60 -5.64 -3.68
C TRP A 49 6.39 -6.79 -3.03
N ARG A 50 6.94 -6.57 -1.83
CA ARG A 50 7.64 -7.63 -1.08
C ARG A 50 6.71 -8.78 -0.72
N PHE A 51 5.46 -8.50 -0.37
CA PHE A 51 4.48 -9.53 -0.04
C PHE A 51 4.04 -10.35 -1.25
N CYS A 52 3.76 -9.71 -2.38
CA CYS A 52 3.32 -10.41 -3.59
C CYS A 52 4.44 -11.24 -4.24
N GLY A 53 5.70 -11.04 -3.84
CA GLY A 53 6.86 -11.82 -4.25
C GLY A 53 7.49 -11.31 -5.54
N SER A 54 8.82 -11.33 -5.59
CA SER A 54 9.62 -10.79 -6.70
C SER A 54 9.70 -11.71 -7.94
N SER A 55 9.26 -12.98 -7.86
CA SER A 55 9.24 -13.91 -9.01
C SER A 55 8.38 -15.18 -8.77
N GLY A 56 8.00 -15.85 -9.87
CA GLY A 56 6.87 -16.79 -9.99
C GLY A 56 6.76 -17.98 -9.02
N GLY A 57 7.80 -18.39 -8.30
CA GLY A 57 7.72 -19.42 -7.25
C GLY A 57 7.16 -18.90 -5.91
N GLN A 58 7.26 -17.59 -5.66
CA GLN A 58 6.75 -16.96 -4.43
C GLN A 58 5.28 -16.53 -4.52
N TRP A 59 4.74 -16.49 -5.74
CA TRP A 59 3.38 -16.02 -6.01
C TRP A 59 2.31 -16.97 -5.45
N GLN A 60 2.57 -18.29 -5.51
CA GLN A 60 1.68 -19.28 -4.91
C GLN A 60 1.72 -19.25 -3.38
N GLN A 61 2.90 -19.03 -2.80
CA GLN A 61 3.06 -18.89 -1.35
C GLN A 61 2.37 -17.62 -0.85
N ALA A 62 2.53 -16.50 -1.56
CA ALA A 62 1.82 -15.25 -1.29
C ALA A 62 0.30 -15.41 -1.41
N ALA A 63 -0.19 -16.14 -2.42
CA ALA A 63 -1.61 -16.43 -2.58
C ALA A 63 -2.17 -17.25 -1.41
N ASN A 64 -1.44 -18.29 -0.97
CA ASN A 64 -1.83 -19.10 0.18
C ASN A 64 -1.81 -18.29 1.49
N ALA A 65 -0.78 -17.46 1.70
CA ALA A 65 -0.68 -16.58 2.86
C ALA A 65 -1.81 -15.53 2.89
N LEU A 66 -2.17 -14.98 1.72
CA LEU A 66 -3.29 -14.04 1.59
C LEU A 66 -4.63 -14.73 1.89
N ALA A 67 -4.86 -15.93 1.35
CA ALA A 67 -6.07 -16.70 1.62
C ALA A 67 -6.23 -16.97 3.13
N TYR A 68 -5.17 -17.48 3.77
CA TYR A 68 -5.13 -17.72 5.21
C TYR A 68 -5.41 -16.47 6.05
N ARG A 69 -4.87 -15.31 5.65
CA ARG A 69 -5.13 -14.04 6.37
C ARG A 69 -6.56 -13.54 6.17
N ARG A 70 -7.11 -13.66 4.96
CA ARG A 70 -8.50 -13.27 4.67
C ARG A 70 -9.50 -14.11 5.45
N GLU A 71 -9.28 -15.42 5.55
CA GLU A 71 -10.10 -16.33 6.36
C GLU A 71 -10.16 -15.93 7.83
N ARG A 72 -9.13 -15.24 8.34
CA ARG A 72 -9.05 -14.75 9.72
C ARG A 72 -9.41 -13.27 9.87
N GLY A 73 -9.85 -12.59 8.81
CA GLY A 73 -10.18 -11.16 8.85
C GLY A 73 -8.97 -10.22 9.00
N HIS A 74 -7.75 -10.70 8.75
CA HIS A 74 -6.51 -9.94 8.90
C HIS A 74 -5.88 -9.60 7.55
N ALA A 75 -6.68 -9.19 6.57
CA ALA A 75 -6.16 -8.66 5.32
C ALA A 75 -5.26 -7.45 5.64
N PRO A 76 -4.05 -7.35 5.06
CA PRO A 76 -3.14 -6.26 5.38
C PRO A 76 -3.69 -4.93 4.88
N ASP A 77 -3.74 -3.93 5.74
CA ASP A 77 -3.88 -2.53 5.33
C ASP A 77 -2.47 -1.99 5.05
N TRP A 78 -2.09 -1.88 3.78
CA TRP A 78 -0.76 -1.43 3.38
C TRP A 78 -0.50 0.04 3.73
N TRP A 79 -1.55 0.85 3.74
CA TRP A 79 -1.46 2.27 4.06
C TRP A 79 -1.22 2.46 5.56
N ALA A 80 -2.08 1.90 6.41
CA ALA A 80 -1.96 2.02 7.87
C ALA A 80 -0.66 1.41 8.41
N GLN A 81 -0.17 0.31 7.84
CA GLN A 81 1.11 -0.29 8.24
C GLN A 81 2.34 0.60 7.95
N SER A 82 2.22 1.54 7.00
CA SER A 82 3.30 2.46 6.64
C SER A 82 3.35 3.73 7.50
N GLU A 83 2.27 4.02 8.23
CA GLU A 83 2.12 5.15 9.14
C GLU A 83 2.84 4.92 10.47
N GLY A 84 2.71 3.72 11.05
CA GLY A 84 3.28 3.37 12.36
C GLY A 84 4.81 3.19 12.43
N ARG A 85 5.56 3.59 11.40
CA ARG A 85 7.04 3.51 11.38
C ARG A 85 7.75 4.86 11.40
N HIS A 86 7.00 5.95 11.58
CA HIS A 86 7.56 7.31 11.65
C HIS A 86 8.25 7.61 13.00
N ASP A 87 8.05 6.78 14.03
CA ASP A 87 8.74 6.89 15.32
C ASP A 87 9.67 5.70 15.58
N ARG A 88 10.93 5.81 15.15
CA ARG A 88 12.05 5.13 15.82
C ARG A 88 13.41 5.74 15.50
#